data_AF-A0A662W9Q5-F1
#
_entry.id   AF-A0A662W9Q5-F1
#
_cell.length_a   1.000
_cell.length_b   1.000
_cell.length_c   1.000
_cell.angle_alpha   90.00
_cell.angle_beta   90.00
_cell.angle_gamma   90.00
#
_symmetry.space_group_name_H-M   'P 1'
#
loop_
_entity.id
_entity.type
_entity.pdbx_description
1 polymer ?
#
loop_
_entity_poly.entity_id
_entity_poly.type
_entity_poly.pdbx_seq_one_letter_code
_entity_poly.pdbx_strand_id
1 'polypeptide(L)'
;MKKNLKVEVFGREFRIEELFKDEKLCKRTIEGKEFFLASKVVNVPGVGRVKIVKCLMEDKKEPYYLVSTDWKKKPENIIKEYLKRIWIEEKHRRDKFILKLEGNYLRSERSNNGFILLMAVLANCIEYLSHKLGITFYDLVNLCSVEIIRHLFM
;
A
#
# COMPACT_ATOMS: atom_id res chain seq x y z
N MET A 1 -5.99 14.61 -5.56
CA MET A 1 -6.57 14.61 -4.20
C MET A 1 -7.03 16.02 -3.87
N LYS A 2 -8.29 16.22 -3.46
CA LYS A 2 -8.83 17.56 -3.11
C LYS A 2 -7.97 18.17 -1.98
N LYS A 3 -7.32 19.30 -2.24
CA LYS A 3 -6.37 19.99 -1.36
C LYS A 3 -6.97 20.58 -0.06
N ASN A 4 -8.28 20.42 0.19
CA ASN A 4 -8.99 21.17 1.22
C ASN A 4 -9.80 20.26 2.15
N LEU A 5 -9.14 19.33 2.87
CA LEU A 5 -9.83 18.63 3.96
C LEU A 5 -10.02 19.60 5.13
N LYS A 6 -11.28 19.85 5.49
CA LYS A 6 -11.66 20.60 6.69
C LYS A 6 -11.92 19.63 7.84
N VAL A 7 -11.44 19.96 9.03
CA VAL A 7 -11.59 19.15 10.24
C VAL A 7 -12.11 20.02 11.38
N GLU A 8 -12.85 19.43 12.30
CA GLU A 8 -13.43 20.15 13.43
C GLU A 8 -12.63 19.87 14.70
N VAL A 9 -12.19 20.93 15.36
CA VAL A 9 -11.45 20.86 16.62
C VAL A 9 -12.10 21.85 17.59
N PHE A 10 -12.64 21.34 18.70
CA PHE A 10 -13.37 22.13 19.70
C PHE A 10 -14.47 23.04 19.10
N GLY A 11 -15.26 22.54 18.15
CA GLY A 11 -16.36 23.31 17.54
C GLY A 11 -15.94 24.31 16.47
N ARG A 12 -14.65 24.38 16.10
CA ARG A 12 -14.13 25.26 15.05
C ARG A 12 -13.59 24.45 13.87
N GLU A 13 -13.86 24.94 12.65
CA GLU A 13 -13.32 24.34 11.43
C GLU A 13 -11.88 24.80 11.17
N PHE A 14 -11.00 23.86 10.83
CA PHE A 14 -9.61 24.10 10.45
C PHE A 14 -9.25 23.38 9.16
N ARG A 15 -8.28 23.92 8.41
CA ARG A 15 -7.57 23.12 7.39
C ARG A 15 -6.54 22.23 8.06
N ILE A 16 -6.29 21.04 7.50
CA ILE A 16 -5.28 20.11 8.04
C ILE A 16 -3.90 20.76 8.15
N GLU A 17 -3.50 21.58 7.18
CA GLU A 17 -2.19 22.25 7.20
C GLU A 17 -2.06 23.22 8.39
N GLU A 18 -3.13 23.97 8.68
CA GLU A 18 -3.21 24.91 9.81
C GLU A 18 -3.13 24.16 11.15
N LEU A 19 -3.73 22.97 11.23
CA LEU A 19 -3.74 22.14 12.45
C LEU A 19 -2.33 21.76 12.93
N PHE A 20 -1.35 21.70 12.02
CA PHE A 20 0.03 21.28 12.30
C PHE A 20 1.08 22.35 11.96
N LYS A 21 0.70 23.62 11.84
CA LYS A 21 1.61 24.70 11.45
C LYS A 21 2.75 24.90 12.44
N ASP A 22 2.43 24.94 13.73
CA ASP A 22 3.38 25.22 14.82
C ASP A 22 3.78 23.97 15.62
N GLU A 23 3.45 22.78 15.11
CA GLU A 23 3.64 21.54 15.83
C GLU A 23 5.09 21.04 15.70
N LYS A 24 5.73 20.74 16.84
CA LYS A 24 7.09 20.17 16.86
C LYS A 24 7.07 18.73 16.35
N LEU A 25 7.80 18.48 15.26
CA LEU A 25 7.94 17.14 14.72
C LEU A 25 8.93 16.31 15.55
N CYS A 26 8.59 15.06 15.80
CA CYS A 26 9.45 14.08 16.45
C CYS A 26 10.08 13.14 15.41
N LYS A 27 11.40 12.99 15.45
CA LYS A 27 12.12 12.02 14.62
C LYS A 27 11.83 10.59 15.11
N ARG A 28 11.53 9.69 14.17
CA ARG A 28 11.24 8.27 14.39
C ARG A 28 11.81 7.44 13.24
N THR A 29 12.31 6.26 13.56
CA THR A 29 12.75 5.27 12.55
C THR A 29 11.71 4.16 12.47
N ILE A 30 11.16 3.93 11.29
CA ILE A 30 10.09 2.96 11.03
C ILE A 30 10.47 2.15 9.80
N GLU A 31 10.58 0.82 9.94
CA GLU A 31 10.97 -0.09 8.86
C GLU A 31 12.27 0.34 8.14
N GLY A 32 13.27 0.78 8.92
CA GLY A 32 14.57 1.24 8.41
C GLY A 32 14.57 2.63 7.74
N LYS A 33 13.42 3.33 7.70
CA LYS A 33 13.29 4.68 7.12
C LYS A 33 13.07 5.71 8.22
N GLU A 34 13.63 6.90 8.04
CA GLU A 34 13.50 8.00 9.00
C GLU A 34 12.34 8.93 8.65
N PHE A 35 11.56 9.29 9.68
CA PHE A 35 10.37 10.11 9.58
C PHE A 35 10.35 11.20 10.65
N PHE A 36 9.84 12.37 10.28
CA PHE A 36 9.49 13.44 11.20
C PHE A 36 7.97 13.50 11.35
N LEU A 37 7.47 13.24 12.56
CA LEU A 37 6.06 12.97 12.81
C LEU A 37 5.44 13.92 13.82
N ALA A 38 4.19 14.28 13.59
CA ALA A 38 3.27 14.81 14.59
C ALA A 38 1.90 14.19 14.39
N SER A 39 1.12 14.04 15.47
CA SER A 39 -0.22 13.47 15.37
C SER A 39 -1.22 14.19 16.25
N LYS A 40 -2.45 14.36 15.75
CA LYS A 40 -3.58 14.92 16.51
C LYS A 40 -4.80 14.04 16.34
N VAL A 41 -5.62 13.99 17.38
CA VAL A 41 -6.95 13.38 17.32
C VAL A 41 -7.95 14.51 17.13
N VAL A 42 -8.77 14.41 16.08
CA VAL A 42 -9.76 15.43 15.71
C VAL A 42 -11.11 14.77 15.44
N ASN A 43 -12.18 15.56 15.46
CA ASN A 43 -13.48 15.11 15.03
C ASN A 43 -13.69 15.52 13.58
N VAL A 44 -14.11 14.60 12.73
CA VAL A 44 -14.46 14.90 11.33
C VAL A 44 -15.97 14.73 11.17
N PRO A 45 -16.70 15.77 10.74
CA PRO A 45 -18.13 15.69 10.49
C PRO A 45 -18.48 14.52 9.56
N GLY A 46 -19.48 13.71 9.94
CA GLY A 46 -19.90 12.53 9.19
C GLY A 46 -19.00 11.29 9.28
N VAL A 47 -17.85 11.38 9.97
CA VAL A 47 -16.92 10.25 10.16
C VAL A 47 -16.71 9.93 11.65
N GLY A 48 -16.63 10.95 12.50
CA GLY A 48 -16.35 10.83 13.94
C GLY A 48 -14.88 11.10 14.28
N ARG A 49 -14.42 10.55 15.42
CA ARG A 49 -13.05 10.78 15.91
C ARG A 49 -12.04 10.03 15.06
N VAL A 50 -11.07 10.75 14.53
CA VAL A 50 -9.97 10.21 13.72
C VAL A 50 -8.63 10.70 14.26
N LYS A 51 -7.57 9.94 13.99
CA LYS A 51 -6.19 10.39 14.17
C LYS A 51 -5.63 10.83 12.84
N ILE A 52 -5.08 12.04 12.81
CA ILE A 52 -4.33 12.57 11.69
C ILE A 52 -2.86 12.56 12.07
N VAL A 53 -2.02 12.00 11.21
CA VAL A 53 -0.56 11.97 11.35
C VAL A 53 0.03 12.78 10.21
N LYS A 54 0.71 13.89 10.55
CA LYS A 54 1.60 14.60 9.64
C LYS A 54 2.93 13.83 9.64
N CYS A 55 3.36 13.38 8.47
CA CYS A 55 4.64 12.70 8.31
C CYS A 55 5.45 13.32 7.17
N LEU A 56 6.68 13.70 7.49
CA LEU A 56 7.68 14.15 6.51
C LEU A 56 8.79 13.09 6.44
N MET A 57 9.08 12.60 5.23
CA MET A 57 10.22 11.73 4.97
C MET A 57 11.43 12.62 4.60
N GLU A 58 12.65 12.21 4.98
CA GLU A 58 13.86 13.01 4.70
C GLU A 58 14.08 13.29 3.20
N ASP A 59 13.68 12.36 2.33
CA ASP A 59 13.81 12.47 0.87
C ASP A 59 12.70 13.29 0.20
N LYS A 60 11.71 13.78 0.95
CA LYS A 60 10.51 14.44 0.42
C LYS A 60 10.42 15.88 0.92
N LYS A 61 10.16 16.81 -0.01
CA LYS A 61 9.95 18.24 0.30
C LYS A 61 8.60 18.53 0.95
N GLU A 62 7.56 17.74 0.62
CA GLU A 62 6.21 17.96 1.12
C GLU A 62 5.81 16.88 2.15
N PRO A 63 5.14 17.28 3.26
CA PRO A 63 4.61 16.33 4.23
C PRO A 63 3.37 15.63 3.69
N TYR A 64 3.20 14.37 4.08
CA TYR A 64 1.96 13.63 3.89
C TYR A 64 1.09 13.74 5.15
N TYR A 65 -0.22 13.66 4.95
CA TYR A 65 -1.20 13.61 6.02
C TYR A 65 -1.96 12.29 5.94
N LEU A 66 -1.68 11.39 6.88
CA LEU A 66 -2.33 10.09 6.99
C LEU A 66 -3.48 10.19 7.97
N VAL A 67 -4.65 9.67 7.59
CA VAL A 67 -5.86 9.69 8.43
C VAL A 67 -6.23 8.25 8.80
N SER A 68 -6.43 7.99 10.09
CA SER A 68 -6.87 6.71 10.63
C SER A 68 -8.16 6.90 11.42
N THR A 69 -9.17 6.09 11.12
CA THR A 69 -10.42 6.02 11.89
C THR A 69 -10.23 5.35 13.26
N ASP A 70 -9.20 4.50 13.39
CA ASP A 70 -8.73 4.04 14.69
C ASP A 70 -7.86 5.14 15.32
N TRP A 71 -8.50 6.00 16.10
CA TRP A 71 -7.84 7.12 16.77
C TRP A 71 -6.92 6.70 17.92
N LYS A 72 -7.05 5.47 18.43
CA LYS A 72 -6.19 4.95 19.50
C LYS A 72 -4.87 4.39 18.95
N LYS A 73 -4.84 3.99 17.68
CA LYS A 73 -3.65 3.45 17.01
C LYS A 73 -2.45 4.40 17.14
N LYS A 74 -1.27 3.83 17.40
CA LYS A 74 0.00 4.59 17.46
C LYS A 74 0.36 5.14 16.08
N PRO A 75 0.89 6.37 15.97
CA PRO A 75 1.30 6.96 14.68
C PRO A 75 2.24 6.06 13.87
N GLU A 76 3.17 5.39 14.54
CA GLU A 76 4.14 4.49 13.90
C GLU A 76 3.45 3.32 13.19
N ASN A 77 2.39 2.76 13.79
CA ASN A 77 1.63 1.67 13.19
C ASN A 77 0.81 2.13 11.98
N ILE A 78 0.27 3.36 12.00
CA ILE A 78 -0.43 3.95 10.85
C ILE A 78 0.55 4.09 9.67
N ILE A 79 1.78 4.52 9.93
CA ILE A 79 2.82 4.64 8.89
C ILE A 79 3.24 3.27 8.38
N LYS A 80 3.42 2.28 9.26
CA LYS A 80 3.72 0.89 8.83
C LYS A 80 2.64 0.36 7.89
N GLU A 81 1.37 0.58 8.19
CA GLU A 81 0.26 0.20 7.31
C GLU A 81 0.29 0.95 5.98
N TYR A 82 0.58 2.26 6.00
CA TYR A 82 0.76 3.04 4.79
C TYR A 82 1.91 2.51 3.92
N LEU A 83 3.03 2.12 4.53
CA LEU A 83 4.18 1.56 3.80
C LEU A 83 3.86 0.23 3.12
N LYS A 84 2.93 -0.58 3.65
CA LYS A 84 2.44 -1.80 2.97
C LYS A 84 1.84 -1.51 1.59
N ARG A 85 1.36 -0.29 1.34
CA ARG A 85 0.86 0.12 0.02
C ARG A 85 1.93 0.04 -1.07
N ILE A 86 3.17 0.39 -0.75
CA ILE A 86 4.29 0.36 -1.71
C ILE A 86 4.52 -1.08 -2.18
N TRP A 87 4.50 -2.04 -1.25
CA TRP A 87 4.64 -3.46 -1.54
C TRP A 87 3.55 -3.98 -2.49
N ILE A 88 2.31 -3.49 -2.36
CA ILE A 88 1.21 -3.84 -3.27
C ILE A 88 1.49 -3.35 -4.70
N GLU A 89 1.97 -2.11 -4.85
CA GLU A 89 2.31 -1.54 -6.16
C GLU A 89 3.51 -2.25 -6.81
N GLU A 90 4.54 -2.59 -6.04
CA GLU A 90 5.69 -3.39 -6.50
C GLU A 90 5.27 -4.80 -6.91
N LYS A 91 4.42 -5.45 -6.11
CA LYS A 91 3.82 -6.74 -6.44
C LYS A 91 3.06 -6.67 -7.76
N HIS A 92 2.19 -5.69 -7.95
CA HIS A 92 1.45 -5.53 -9.21
C HIS A 92 2.40 -5.36 -10.40
N ARG A 93 3.48 -4.59 -10.25
CA ARG A 93 4.49 -4.42 -11.31
C ARG A 93 5.18 -5.74 -11.64
N ARG A 94 5.61 -6.49 -10.62
CA ARG A 94 6.22 -7.82 -10.78
C ARG A 94 5.26 -8.77 -11.49
N ASP A 95 4.03 -8.89 -11.02
CA ASP A 95 3.06 -9.85 -11.54
C ASP A 95 2.72 -9.53 -13.00
N LYS A 96 2.50 -8.25 -13.34
CA LYS A 96 2.28 -7.82 -14.74
C LYS A 96 3.45 -8.18 -15.65
N PHE A 97 4.68 -7.96 -15.19
CA PHE A 97 5.89 -8.20 -15.96
C PHE A 97 6.19 -9.69 -16.13
N ILE A 98 6.27 -10.44 -15.03
CA ILE A 98 6.66 -11.86 -15.04
C ILE A 98 5.55 -12.72 -15.65
N LEU A 99 4.30 -12.48 -15.29
CA LEU A 99 3.15 -13.26 -15.78
C LEU A 99 2.59 -12.72 -17.10
N LYS A 100 3.17 -11.66 -17.65
CA LYS A 100 2.78 -11.02 -18.91
C LYS A 100 1.26 -10.75 -18.98
N LEU A 101 0.72 -10.11 -17.93
CA LEU A 101 -0.73 -9.88 -17.79
C LEU A 101 -1.28 -8.81 -18.75
N GLU A 102 -0.41 -7.91 -19.22
CA GLU A 102 -0.77 -6.86 -20.17
C GLU A 102 -0.41 -7.30 -21.60
N GLY A 103 -1.30 -7.05 -22.57
CA GLY A 103 -1.08 -7.37 -23.99
C GLY A 103 -1.53 -8.76 -24.44
N ASN A 104 -1.81 -9.69 -23.52
CA ASN A 104 -2.31 -11.04 -23.81
C ASN A 104 -3.84 -11.13 -23.69
N TYR A 105 -4.55 -10.35 -24.51
CA TYR A 105 -6.00 -10.28 -24.44
C TYR A 105 -6.68 -11.46 -25.16
N LEU A 106 -7.55 -12.16 -24.45
CA LEU A 106 -8.56 -13.06 -24.99
C LEU A 106 -9.64 -12.28 -25.76
N ARG A 107 -10.42 -13.01 -26.55
CA ARG A 107 -11.40 -12.47 -27.51
C ARG A 107 -12.54 -11.64 -26.90
N SER A 108 -12.80 -11.76 -25.59
CA SER A 108 -13.89 -11.02 -24.92
C SER A 108 -13.44 -10.40 -23.61
N GLU A 109 -14.04 -9.27 -23.25
CA GLU A 109 -13.80 -8.59 -21.97
C GLU A 109 -14.07 -9.52 -20.78
N ARG A 110 -15.15 -10.30 -20.82
CA ARG A 110 -15.48 -11.26 -19.76
C ARG A 110 -14.39 -12.32 -19.58
N SER A 111 -13.86 -12.84 -20.68
CA SER A 111 -12.74 -13.80 -20.65
C SER A 111 -11.47 -13.14 -20.12
N ASN A 112 -11.19 -11.89 -20.51
CA ASN A 112 -10.04 -11.12 -20.01
C ASN A 112 -10.10 -10.91 -18.50
N ASN A 113 -11.24 -10.48 -17.98
CA ASN A 113 -11.44 -10.29 -16.55
C ASN A 113 -11.28 -11.61 -15.77
N GLY A 114 -11.82 -12.72 -16.31
CA GLY A 114 -11.64 -14.05 -15.73
C GLY A 114 -10.19 -14.51 -15.74
N PHE A 115 -9.46 -14.28 -16.83
CA PHE A 115 -8.04 -14.60 -16.93
C PHE A 115 -7.19 -13.80 -15.94
N ILE A 116 -7.38 -12.48 -15.86
CA ILE A 116 -6.65 -11.63 -14.90
C ILE A 116 -6.89 -12.09 -13.46
N LEU A 117 -8.14 -12.43 -13.12
CA LEU A 117 -8.48 -12.94 -11.78
C LEU A 117 -7.77 -14.26 -11.48
N LEU A 118 -7.80 -15.22 -12.42
CA LEU A 118 -7.10 -16.49 -12.28
C LEU A 118 -5.60 -16.27 -12.06
N MET A 119 -4.98 -15.40 -12.86
CA MET A 119 -3.56 -15.10 -12.73
C MET A 119 -3.22 -14.41 -11.41
N ALA A 120 -4.09 -13.55 -10.88
CA ALA A 120 -3.90 -12.94 -9.57
C ALA A 120 -3.95 -13.97 -8.43
N VAL A 121 -4.85 -14.96 -8.51
CA VAL A 121 -4.90 -16.08 -7.55
C VAL A 121 -3.62 -16.92 -7.65
N LEU A 122 -3.21 -17.28 -8.86
CA LEU A 122 -1.97 -18.03 -9.09
C LEU A 122 -0.74 -17.27 -8.58
N ALA A 123 -0.65 -15.97 -8.82
CA ALA A 123 0.43 -15.13 -8.32
C ALA A 123 0.51 -15.17 -6.78
N ASN A 124 -0.62 -15.12 -6.09
CA ASN A 124 -0.65 -15.26 -4.63
C ASN A 124 -0.13 -16.63 -4.15
N CYS A 125 -0.51 -17.71 -4.85
CA CYS A 125 -0.03 -19.06 -4.53
C CYS A 125 1.48 -19.19 -4.76
N ILE A 126 1.99 -18.69 -5.88
CA ILE A 126 3.42 -18.68 -6.21
C ILE A 126 4.19 -17.86 -5.17
N GLU A 127 3.70 -16.68 -4.80
CA GLU A 127 4.34 -15.85 -3.77
C GLU A 127 4.40 -16.57 -2.41
N TYR A 128 3.30 -17.21 -1.99
CA TYR A 128 3.27 -18.01 -0.77
C TYR A 128 4.31 -19.15 -0.80
N LEU A 129 4.37 -19.90 -1.90
CA LEU A 129 5.32 -21.00 -2.08
C LEU A 129 6.76 -20.51 -2.15
N SER A 130 7.01 -19.40 -2.84
CA SER A 130 8.32 -18.74 -2.92
C SER A 130 8.84 -18.41 -1.52
N HIS A 131 8.00 -17.81 -0.66
CA HIS A 131 8.36 -17.54 0.74
C HIS A 131 8.60 -18.82 1.54
N LYS A 132 7.75 -19.83 1.36
CA LYS A 132 7.85 -21.10 2.10
C LYS A 132 9.10 -21.91 1.74
N LEU A 133 9.50 -21.86 0.47
CA LEU A 133 10.62 -22.64 -0.08
C LEU A 133 11.94 -21.85 -0.10
N GLY A 134 11.91 -20.54 0.16
CA GLY A 134 13.11 -19.68 0.13
C GLY A 134 13.69 -19.44 -1.26
N ILE A 135 12.88 -19.61 -2.32
CA ILE A 135 13.26 -19.40 -3.72
C ILE A 135 12.60 -18.14 -4.26
N THR A 136 13.16 -17.52 -5.30
CA THR A 136 12.55 -16.31 -5.86
C THR A 136 11.25 -16.61 -6.59
N PHE A 137 10.36 -15.61 -6.68
CA PHE A 137 9.12 -15.73 -7.44
C PHE A 137 9.38 -16.13 -8.90
N TYR A 138 10.41 -15.54 -9.52
CA TYR A 138 10.81 -15.82 -10.90
C TYR A 138 11.27 -17.27 -11.07
N ASP A 139 12.11 -17.77 -10.17
CA ASP A 139 12.61 -19.14 -10.23
C ASP A 139 11.47 -20.16 -10.08
N LEU A 140 10.53 -19.88 -9.17
CA LEU A 140 9.36 -20.74 -9.00
C LEU A 140 8.46 -20.75 -10.24
N VAL A 141 8.22 -19.59 -10.87
CA VAL A 141 7.48 -19.52 -12.15
C VAL A 141 8.17 -20.37 -13.22
N ASN A 142 9.50 -20.30 -13.33
CA ASN A 142 10.26 -21.08 -14.30
C ASN A 142 10.18 -22.58 -14.00
N LEU A 143 10.33 -22.98 -12.74
CA LEU A 143 10.20 -24.38 -12.31
C LEU A 143 8.81 -24.93 -12.65
N CYS A 144 7.75 -24.21 -12.30
CA CYS A 144 6.38 -24.61 -12.65
C CYS A 144 6.19 -24.70 -14.17
N SER A 145 6.74 -23.76 -14.93
CA SER A 145 6.64 -23.77 -16.40
C SER A 145 7.32 -24.98 -17.02
N VAL A 146 8.53 -25.33 -16.55
CA VAL A 146 9.26 -26.52 -17.00
C VAL A 146 8.49 -27.80 -16.66
N GLU A 147 7.95 -27.90 -15.44
CA GLU A 147 7.24 -29.11 -15.01
C GLU A 147 5.91 -29.31 -15.74
N ILE A 148 5.19 -28.22 -16.02
CA ILE A 148 3.98 -28.25 -16.85
C ILE A 148 4.32 -28.73 -18.27
N ILE A 149 5.40 -28.22 -18.88
CA ILE A 149 5.83 -28.66 -20.21
C ILE A 149 6.18 -30.15 -20.20
N ARG A 150 6.92 -30.61 -19.18
CA ARG A 150 7.28 -32.03 -19.04
C ARG A 150 6.05 -32.93 -18.96
N HIS A 151 5.06 -32.59 -18.14
CA HIS A 151 3.87 -33.43 -17.98
C HIS A 151 2.85 -33.35 -19.14
N LEU A 152 2.87 -32.29 -19.94
CA LEU A 152 1.97 -32.14 -21.09
C LEU A 152 2.56 -32.69 -22.39
N PHE A 153 3.89 -32.75 -22.52
CA PHE A 153 4.57 -33.09 -23.77
C PHE A 153 5.52 -34.29 -23.68
N MET A 154 5.68 -34.92 -22.52
CA MET A 154 6.35 -36.23 -22.34
C MET A 154 5.40 -37.23 -21.71
#